data_AF-A0A4V2RW69-F1
#
_entry.id   AF-A0A4V2RW69-F1
#
_cell.length_a   1.000
_cell.length_b   1.000
_cell.length_c   1.000
_cell.angle_alpha   90.00
_cell.angle_beta   90.00
_cell.angle_gamma   90.00
#
_symmetry.space_group_name_H-M   'P 1'
#
loop_
_entity.id
_entity.type
_entity.pdbx_description
1 polymer ?
#
loop_
_entity_poly.entity_id
_entity_poly.type
_entity_poly.pdbx_seq_one_letter_code
_entity_poly.pdbx_strand_id
1 'polypeptide(L)'
;MKNKWGIKNKPLADFMPTILLKAKDFATEITIFNAKDKRMQTEGQISNEHITNNKTVRKTLISRGITPENLPPEEDVKKVERKLMSEEKKTLKNKDKFNSQGEGE
;
A
#
# COMPACT_ATOMS: atom_id res chain seq x y z
N MET A 1 -7.07 -8.30 9.26
CA MET A 1 -6.96 -8.13 7.78
C MET A 1 -6.35 -9.34 7.08
N LYS A 2 -5.16 -9.88 7.46
CA LYS A 2 -4.57 -11.06 6.80
C LYS A 2 -5.54 -12.24 6.61
N ASN A 3 -6.25 -12.64 7.67
CA ASN A 3 -7.24 -13.72 7.60
C ASN A 3 -8.42 -13.37 6.68
N LYS A 4 -8.92 -12.12 6.75
CA LYS A 4 -10.05 -11.64 5.92
C LYS A 4 -9.71 -11.68 4.43
N TRP A 5 -8.46 -11.42 4.07
CA TRP A 5 -7.98 -11.43 2.68
C TRP A 5 -7.33 -12.76 2.26
N GLY A 6 -7.35 -13.78 3.11
CA GLY A 6 -6.75 -15.09 2.79
C GLY A 6 -5.23 -15.06 2.56
N ILE A 7 -4.52 -14.05 3.07
CA ILE A 7 -3.08 -13.88 2.83
C ILE A 7 -2.30 -14.81 3.76
N LYS A 8 -1.65 -15.82 3.16
CA LYS A 8 -0.74 -16.76 3.86
C LYS A 8 0.71 -16.48 3.47
N ASN A 9 1.61 -16.46 4.46
CA ASN A 9 3.06 -16.34 4.29
C ASN A 9 3.54 -15.15 3.43
N LYS A 10 2.75 -14.08 3.35
CA LYS A 10 3.13 -12.83 2.67
C LYS A 10 2.89 -11.61 3.56
N PRO A 11 3.62 -10.51 3.35
CA PRO A 11 3.35 -9.23 4.00
C PRO A 11 1.93 -8.75 3.70
N LEU A 12 1.28 -8.11 4.67
CA LEU A 12 -0.04 -7.51 4.45
C LEU A 12 0.04 -6.27 3.54
N ALA A 13 1.17 -5.55 3.59
CA ALA A 13 1.39 -4.33 2.83
C ALA A 13 1.31 -4.56 1.31
N ASP A 14 1.82 -5.71 0.83
CA ASP A 14 1.81 -6.10 -0.60
C ASP A 14 0.41 -6.24 -1.21
N PHE A 15 -0.64 -6.21 -0.38
CA PHE A 15 -2.06 -6.36 -0.77
C PHE A 15 -2.92 -5.21 -0.24
N MET A 16 -2.34 -4.25 0.48
CA MET A 16 -3.11 -3.22 1.15
C MET A 16 -3.44 -2.11 0.16
N PRO A 17 -4.72 -1.71 0.03
CA PRO A 17 -5.09 -0.59 -0.79
C PRO A 17 -4.28 0.67 -0.48
N THR A 18 -3.87 1.39 -1.52
CA THR A 18 -3.01 2.58 -1.37
C THR A 18 -3.58 3.58 -0.36
N ILE A 19 -4.90 3.78 -0.37
CA ILE A 19 -5.58 4.66 0.59
C ILE A 19 -5.43 4.20 2.05
N LEU A 20 -5.43 2.89 2.31
CA LEU A 20 -5.23 2.36 3.66
C LEU A 20 -3.78 2.49 4.12
N LEU A 21 -2.82 2.34 3.20
CA LEU A 21 -1.42 2.61 3.47
C LEU A 21 -1.23 4.08 3.87
N LYS A 22 -1.73 5.01 3.05
CA LYS A 22 -1.65 6.45 3.32
C LYS A 22 -2.36 6.85 4.60
N ALA A 23 -3.51 6.23 4.91
CA ALA A 23 -4.22 6.48 6.16
C ALA A 23 -3.40 6.05 7.39
N LYS A 24 -2.76 4.88 7.34
CA LYS A 24 -1.91 4.39 8.43
C LYS A 24 -0.67 5.25 8.61
N ASP A 25 -0.01 5.61 7.51
CA ASP A 25 1.15 6.51 7.52
C ASP A 25 0.76 7.85 8.15
N PHE A 26 -0.39 8.40 7.74
CA PHE A 26 -0.88 9.67 8.27
C PHE A 26 -1.18 9.61 9.78
N ALA A 27 -1.82 8.55 10.27
CA ALA A 27 -2.03 8.37 11.72
C ALA A 27 -0.70 8.29 12.49
N THR A 28 0.32 7.69 11.88
CA THR A 28 1.67 7.58 12.45
C THR A 28 2.36 8.94 12.49
N GLU A 29 2.30 9.72 11.41
CA GLU A 29 2.87 11.07 11.36
C GLU A 29 2.24 12.01 12.38
N ILE A 30 0.91 11.98 12.54
CA ILE A 30 0.24 12.76 13.60
C ILE A 30 0.73 12.34 14.99
N THR A 31 0.93 11.03 15.20
CA THR A 31 1.45 10.51 16.47
C THR A 31 2.87 11.02 16.74
N ILE A 32 3.76 10.96 15.75
CA ILE A 32 5.14 11.45 15.85
C ILE A 32 5.16 12.95 16.13
N PHE A 33 4.34 13.72 15.41
CA PHE A 33 4.22 15.16 15.60
C PHE A 33 3.76 15.50 17.03
N ASN A 34 2.65 14.90 17.48
CA ASN A 34 2.09 15.16 18.81
C ASN A 34 2.99 14.66 19.94
N ALA A 35 3.68 13.54 19.75
CA ALA A 35 4.63 13.02 20.74
C ALA A 35 5.79 14.00 20.95
N LYS A 36 6.31 14.61 19.88
CA LYS A 36 7.36 15.64 19.95
C LYS A 36 6.83 16.92 20.59
N ASP A 37 5.70 17.44 20.11
CA ASP A 37 5.10 18.69 20.60
C ASP A 37 4.76 18.64 22.10
N LYS A 38 4.09 17.56 22.52
CA LYS A 38 3.69 17.35 23.92
C LYS A 38 4.79 16.73 24.79
N ARG A 39 6.00 16.53 24.24
CA ARG A 39 7.16 15.93 24.92
C ARG A 39 6.85 14.60 25.62
N MET A 40 6.10 13.72 24.96
CA MET A 40 5.78 12.40 25.49
C MET A 40 7.05 11.57 25.70
N GLN A 41 7.20 10.95 26.86
CA GLN A 41 8.41 10.20 27.24
C GLN A 41 8.15 8.71 27.47
N THR A 42 6.89 8.30 27.60
CA THR A 42 6.55 6.92 27.91
C THR A 42 5.85 6.24 26.75
N GLU A 43 6.05 4.92 26.65
CA GLU A 43 5.37 4.08 25.67
C GLU A 43 3.84 4.21 25.81
N GLY A 44 3.30 4.20 27.03
CA GLY A 44 1.86 4.36 27.27
C GLY A 44 1.28 5.69 26.74
N GLN A 45 2.01 6.81 26.86
CA GLN A 45 1.56 8.09 26.29
C GLN A 45 1.48 8.02 24.77
N ILE A 46 2.55 7.52 24.13
CA ILE A 46 2.65 7.42 22.67
C ILE A 46 1.61 6.43 22.12
N SER A 47 1.42 5.29 22.79
CA SER A 47 0.43 4.27 22.41
C SER A 47 -1.00 4.80 22.50
N ASN A 48 -1.34 5.56 23.54
CA ASN A 48 -2.68 6.18 23.67
C ASN A 48 -2.94 7.23 22.59
N GLU A 49 -1.94 8.06 22.27
CA GLU A 49 -1.98 9.02 21.17
C GLU A 49 -2.14 8.29 19.83
N HIS A 50 -1.38 7.21 19.60
CA HIS A 50 -1.48 6.39 18.39
C HIS A 50 -2.87 5.76 18.21
N ILE A 51 -3.45 5.19 19.27
CA ILE A 51 -4.80 4.63 19.25
C ILE A 51 -5.83 5.71 18.91
N THR A 52 -5.68 6.90 19.50
CA THR A 52 -6.58 8.04 19.27
C THR A 52 -6.49 8.51 17.81
N ASN A 53 -5.29 8.66 17.28
CA ASN A 53 -5.06 9.09 15.90
C ASN A 53 -5.60 8.07 14.88
N ASN A 54 -5.38 6.77 15.11
CA ASN A 54 -5.97 5.72 14.27
C ASN A 54 -7.50 5.77 14.28
N LYS A 55 -8.13 5.97 15.45
CA LYS A 55 -9.59 6.12 15.55
C LYS A 55 -10.08 7.35 14.77
N THR A 56 -9.38 8.47 14.86
CA THR A 56 -9.73 9.70 14.15
C THR A 56 -9.62 9.52 12.64
N VAL A 57 -8.50 9.00 12.13
CA VAL A 57 -8.31 8.73 10.70
C VAL A 57 -9.38 7.76 10.18
N ARG A 58 -9.71 6.71 10.94
CA ARG A 58 -10.81 5.79 10.61
C ARG A 58 -12.15 6.51 10.48
N LYS A 59 -12.49 7.38 11.44
CA LYS A 59 -13.74 8.17 11.38
C LYS A 59 -13.78 9.05 10.13
N THR A 60 -12.66 9.68 9.77
CA THR A 60 -12.55 10.48 8.55
C THR A 60 -12.85 9.66 7.31
N LEU A 61 -12.27 8.47 7.17
CA LEU A 61 -12.56 7.56 6.04
C LEU A 61 -14.04 7.19 5.99
N ILE A 62 -14.62 6.79 7.13
CA ILE A 62 -16.05 6.43 7.22
C ILE A 62 -16.95 7.61 6.81
N SER A 63 -16.63 8.83 7.25
CA SER A 63 -17.40 10.04 6.89
C SER A 63 -17.42 10.35 5.39
N ARG A 64 -16.44 9.82 4.64
CA ARG A 64 -16.36 9.93 3.18
C ARG A 64 -16.91 8.71 2.45
N GLY A 65 -17.61 7.82 3.15
CA GLY A 65 -18.18 6.60 2.59
C GLY A 65 -17.17 5.46 2.41
N ILE A 66 -15.98 5.56 2.99
CA ILE A 66 -14.90 4.57 2.84
C ILE A 66 -14.80 3.78 4.13
N THR A 67 -15.23 2.51 4.11
CA THR A 67 -15.11 1.62 5.27
C THR A 67 -13.84 0.78 5.16
N PRO A 68 -12.77 1.07 5.94
CA PRO A 68 -11.45 0.45 5.77
C PRO A 68 -11.48 -1.08 5.84
N GLU A 69 -12.31 -1.62 6.74
CA GLU A 69 -12.40 -3.05 6.97
C GLU A 69 -13.05 -3.79 5.80
N ASN A 70 -13.86 -3.10 4.98
CA ASN A 70 -14.60 -3.69 3.87
C ASN A 70 -13.89 -3.53 2.52
N LEU A 71 -12.77 -2.81 2.47
CA LEU A 71 -12.01 -2.70 1.23
C LEU A 71 -11.42 -4.06 0.83
N PRO A 72 -11.52 -4.43 -0.46
CA PRO A 72 -10.85 -5.61 -0.98
C PRO A 72 -9.32 -5.42 -0.97
N PRO A 73 -8.53 -6.49 -0.97
CA PRO A 73 -7.10 -6.40 -1.18
C PRO A 73 -6.80 -5.93 -2.61
N GLU A 74 -5.70 -5.19 -2.80
CA GLU A 74 -5.13 -4.94 -4.13
C GLU A 74 -4.44 -6.19 -4.70
N GLU A 75 -4.16 -6.20 -6.01
CA GLU A 75 -3.32 -7.24 -6.62
C GLU A 75 -1.94 -7.25 -5.95
N ASP A 76 -1.38 -8.44 -5.75
CA ASP A 76 -0.02 -8.61 -5.22
C ASP A 76 0.97 -7.77 -6.05
N VAL A 77 1.57 -6.76 -5.42
CA VAL A 77 2.52 -5.84 -6.06
C VAL A 77 3.60 -6.60 -6.82
N LYS A 78 4.13 -7.70 -6.26
CA LYS A 78 5.16 -8.53 -6.90
C LYS A 78 4.66 -9.27 -8.14
N LYS A 79 3.36 -9.55 -8.22
CA LYS A 79 2.74 -10.12 -9.42
C LYS A 79 2.60 -9.05 -10.50
N VAL A 80 2.23 -7.84 -10.13
CA VAL A 80 2.14 -6.70 -11.06
C VAL A 80 3.52 -6.36 -11.63
N GLU A 81 4.54 -6.23 -10.77
CA GLU A 81 5.94 -6.01 -11.19
C GLU A 81 6.41 -7.09 -12.17
N ARG A 82 6.16 -8.37 -11.86
CA ARG A 82 6.52 -9.49 -12.76
C ARG A 82 5.79 -9.44 -14.10
N LYS A 83 4.51 -9.06 -14.12
CA LYS A 83 3.75 -8.87 -15.37
C LYS A 83 4.40 -7.78 -16.23
N LEU A 84 4.66 -6.61 -15.64
CA LEU A 84 5.30 -5.48 -16.33
C LEU A 84 6.67 -5.85 -16.92
N MET A 85 7.54 -6.50 -16.13
CA MET A 85 8.84 -6.99 -16.62
C MET A 85 8.70 -8.02 -17.75
N SER A 86 7.67 -8.87 -17.70
CA SER A 86 7.43 -9.87 -18.74
C SER A 86 6.91 -9.24 -20.03
N GLU A 87 6.10 -8.18 -19.93
CA GLU A 87 5.58 -7.42 -21.06
C GLU A 87 6.71 -6.61 -21.71
N GLU A 88 7.57 -5.96 -20.93
CA GLU A 88 8.75 -5.26 -21.42
C GLU A 88 9.71 -6.20 -22.18
N LYS A 89 9.94 -7.41 -21.66
CA LYS A 89 10.73 -8.42 -22.39
C LYS A 89 10.07 -8.87 -23.69
N LYS A 90 8.73 -8.97 -23.74
CA LYS A 90 8.00 -9.36 -24.96
C LYS A 90 8.02 -8.23 -26.00
N THR A 91 7.86 -6.99 -25.59
CA THR A 91 7.88 -5.84 -26.50
C THR A 91 9.28 -5.64 -27.11
N LEU A 92 10.34 -5.81 -26.32
CA LEU A 92 11.73 -5.81 -26.82
C LEU A 92 11.95 -6.93 -27.85
N LYS A 93 11.58 -8.18 -27.53
CA LYS A 93 11.70 -9.31 -28.47
C LYS A 93 10.89 -9.13 -29.76
N ASN A 94 9.74 -8.46 -29.69
CA ASN A 94 8.93 -8.18 -30.88
C ASN A 94 9.55 -7.09 -31.75
N LYS A 95 10.22 -6.08 -31.16
CA LYS A 95 10.98 -5.07 -31.92
C LYS A 95 12.19 -5.68 -32.63
N ASP A 96 12.91 -6.58 -31.97
CA ASP A 96 14.05 -7.28 -32.59
C ASP A 96 13.62 -8.11 -33.82
N LYS A 97 12.46 -8.78 -33.74
CA LYS A 97 11.87 -9.50 -34.88
C LYS A 97 11.44 -8.57 -36.01
N PHE A 98 10.91 -7.40 -35.69
CA PHE A 98 10.48 -6.42 -36.70
C PHE A 98 11.68 -5.83 -37.46
N ASN A 99 12.78 -5.52 -36.79
CA ASN A 99 14.00 -5.05 -37.45
C ASN A 99 14.65 -6.13 -38.34
N SER A 100 14.59 -7.41 -37.95
CA SER A 100 15.11 -8.50 -38.78
C SER A 100 14.33 -8.79 -40.06
N GLN A 101 13.14 -8.19 -40.24
CA GLN A 101 12.31 -8.36 -41.44
C GLN A 101 12.38 -7.16 -42.41
N GLY A 102 13.10 -6.09 -42.06
CA GLY A 102 13.20 -4.86 -42.87
C GLY A 102 14.52 -4.69 -43.64
N GLU A 103 15.49 -5.61 -43.51
CA GLU A 103 16.79 -5.53 -44.21
C GLU A 103 16.84 -6.42 -45.47
N GLY A 104 15.68 -6.72 -46.06
CA GLY A 104 15.56 -7.57 -47.25
C GLY A 104 14.55 -7.05 -48.26
N GLU A 105 14.73 -5.81 -48.72
CA GLU A 105 14.21 -5.31 -50.01
C GLU A 105 15.32 -4.57 -50.77
#